data_AF-A0A9X6TH74-F1
#
_entry.id   AF-A0A9X6TH74-F1
#
_cell.length_a   1.000
_cell.length_b   1.000
_cell.length_c   1.000
_cell.angle_alpha   90.00
_cell.angle_beta   90.00
_cell.angle_gamma   90.00
#
_symmetry.space_group_name_H-M   'P 1'
#
loop_
_entity.id
_entity.type
_entity.pdbx_description
1 polymer ?
#
loop_
_entity_poly.entity_id
_entity_poly.type
_entity_poly.pdbx_seq_one_letter_code
_entity_poly.pdbx_strand_id
1 'polypeptide(L)'
;MTYFYTYLGCTPIIVKHSTESNTTAKDLKDKFNKYQENLQSETTFHYSEASPVLIIRGCIDYFDQLYNVFLGMGNGSGIPDMKADYFANNLYRLHNAMRFLSGLWKNDYQTLDEFNILLDIRTIIVHSGEQISQVKSLKLEGYKNSQLSRIASSKENNKITRLKYFNNEGLAKMDYCLEIASDKHDKSKKNNLSTVDHHIQNKSYRDQRIYLKAEQIRNVVLTQIEYFINSAGNVKPVKSDPKLPPIKNLIINKENNEINFDKIADLVSKNLRGGYFIENGIENWNGFGLKRLMEYTKMRSDSDISPKARNLIYKRIVNVMSKYWDDYQNTNIPDEELPDLDIMEIFSDYTPNFDKKIYLEDEKLFTDIAPYFNTKDRDDPTDIWYLAMFIDEISRALNMKFNLEQSVDGFLCDYIIQSIEKKFSNPLYRW
;
A
#
# COMPACT_ATOMS: atom_id res chain seq x y z
N MET A 1 -1.28 46.36 -35.76
CA MET A 1 -1.60 45.44 -36.87
C MET A 1 -1.38 44.02 -36.39
N THR A 2 -2.45 43.33 -35.99
CA THR A 2 -2.36 41.95 -35.50
C THR A 2 -2.69 41.04 -36.67
N TYR A 3 -1.67 40.46 -37.30
CA TYR A 3 -1.85 39.51 -38.38
C TYR A 3 -2.38 38.18 -37.81
N PHE A 4 -3.66 37.90 -38.03
CA PHE A 4 -4.22 36.57 -37.83
C PHE A 4 -3.76 35.67 -38.98
N TYR A 5 -2.67 34.94 -38.79
CA TYR A 5 -2.31 33.85 -39.69
C TYR A 5 -3.14 32.62 -39.31
N THR A 6 -4.19 32.35 -40.09
CA THR A 6 -4.89 31.07 -40.10
C THR A 6 -3.97 30.01 -40.70
N TYR A 7 -3.25 29.28 -39.84
CA TYR A 7 -2.43 28.15 -40.26
C TYR A 7 -3.32 27.00 -40.77
N LEU A 8 -3.11 26.65 -42.04
CA LEU A 8 -3.66 25.48 -42.72
C LEU A 8 -3.23 24.18 -42.01
N GLY A 9 -4.23 23.38 -41.60
CA GLY A 9 -4.13 21.91 -41.50
C GLY A 9 -3.29 21.32 -40.36
N CYS A 10 -3.63 21.60 -39.10
CA CYS A 10 -3.20 20.72 -38.01
C CYS A 10 -4.15 19.53 -37.92
N THR A 11 -3.69 18.33 -38.28
CA THR A 11 -4.44 17.09 -38.03
C THR A 11 -4.64 16.92 -36.52
N PRO A 12 -5.87 16.93 -36.01
CA PRO A 12 -6.12 16.81 -34.58
C PRO A 12 -5.74 15.41 -34.10
N ILE A 13 -5.02 15.34 -32.98
CA ILE A 13 -4.84 14.09 -32.23
C ILE A 13 -6.03 13.98 -31.29
N ILE A 14 -6.81 12.91 -31.40
CA ILE A 14 -7.92 12.65 -30.49
C ILE A 14 -7.50 11.48 -29.60
N VAL A 15 -7.44 11.71 -28.30
CA VAL A 15 -7.19 10.62 -27.35
C VAL A 15 -8.47 9.78 -27.25
N LYS A 16 -8.34 8.50 -27.57
CA LYS A 16 -9.41 7.51 -27.52
C LYS A 16 -8.90 6.29 -26.78
N HIS A 17 -9.77 5.58 -26.09
CA HIS A 17 -9.46 4.22 -25.65
C HIS A 17 -9.62 3.26 -26.83
N SER A 18 -8.75 2.26 -26.93
CA SER A 18 -8.86 1.18 -27.93
C SER A 18 -9.80 0.06 -27.49
N THR A 19 -10.04 -0.07 -26.18
CA THR A 19 -10.95 -1.05 -25.56
C THR A 19 -11.72 -0.41 -24.41
N GLU A 20 -13.04 -0.64 -24.32
CA GLU A 20 -13.84 -0.25 -23.15
C GLU A 20 -13.51 -1.19 -21.99
N SER A 21 -13.09 -0.65 -20.85
CA SER A 21 -13.06 -1.42 -19.60
C SER A 21 -14.48 -1.45 -19.03
N ASN A 22 -15.06 -2.64 -18.93
CA ASN A 22 -16.36 -2.87 -18.29
C ASN A 22 -16.22 -3.09 -16.76
N THR A 23 -15.02 -2.92 -16.22
CA THR A 23 -14.71 -3.18 -14.81
C THR A 23 -15.02 -1.93 -13.98
N THR A 24 -15.83 -2.05 -12.93
CA THR A 24 -16.10 -0.90 -12.04
C THR A 24 -14.86 -0.55 -11.21
N ALA A 25 -14.77 0.68 -10.68
CA ALA A 25 -13.70 1.05 -9.75
C ALA A 25 -13.63 0.12 -8.53
N LYS A 26 -14.77 -0.37 -8.04
CA LYS A 26 -14.82 -1.34 -6.95
C LYS A 26 -14.17 -2.66 -7.40
N ASP A 27 -14.62 -3.22 -8.52
CA ASP A 27 -14.08 -4.48 -9.03
C ASP A 27 -12.58 -4.39 -9.32
N LEU A 28 -12.11 -3.24 -9.80
CA LEU A 28 -10.70 -3.01 -10.09
C LEU A 28 -9.85 -2.93 -8.81
N LYS A 29 -10.37 -2.29 -7.75
CA LYS A 29 -9.74 -2.27 -6.43
C LYS A 29 -9.73 -3.67 -5.81
N ASP A 30 -10.82 -4.41 -5.90
CA ASP A 30 -10.92 -5.77 -5.37
C ASP A 30 -9.93 -6.71 -6.09
N LYS A 31 -9.85 -6.61 -7.43
CA LYS A 31 -8.82 -7.32 -8.24
C LYS A 31 -7.40 -6.94 -7.82
N PHE A 32 -7.14 -5.65 -7.61
CA PHE A 32 -5.82 -5.16 -7.21
C PHE A 32 -5.43 -5.64 -5.80
N ASN A 33 -6.35 -5.61 -4.84
CA ASN A 33 -6.11 -6.07 -3.47
C ASN A 33 -5.83 -7.57 -3.44
N LYS A 34 -6.67 -8.37 -4.10
CA LYS A 34 -6.44 -9.82 -4.22
C LYS A 34 -5.10 -10.12 -4.87
N TYR A 35 -4.70 -9.33 -5.87
CA TYR A 35 -3.41 -9.48 -6.50
C TYR A 35 -2.25 -9.14 -5.55
N GLN A 36 -2.36 -8.04 -4.79
CA GLN A 36 -1.39 -7.68 -3.77
C GLN A 36 -1.23 -8.79 -2.72
N GLU A 37 -2.35 -9.30 -2.17
CA GLU A 37 -2.38 -10.41 -1.20
C GLU A 37 -1.64 -11.65 -1.73
N ASN A 38 -1.88 -12.03 -2.99
CA ASN A 38 -1.21 -13.19 -3.60
C ASN A 38 0.31 -13.03 -3.79
N LEU A 39 0.85 -11.82 -3.67
CA LEU A 39 2.28 -11.53 -3.80
C LEU A 39 2.96 -11.25 -2.47
N GLN A 40 2.19 -11.10 -1.39
CA GLN A 40 2.78 -10.94 -0.06
C GLN A 40 3.62 -12.18 0.26
N SER A 41 4.84 -11.93 0.73
CA SER A 41 5.77 -12.94 1.21
C SER A 41 6.43 -12.42 2.49
N GLU A 42 7.09 -13.24 3.29
CA GLU A 42 7.87 -12.76 4.46
C GLU A 42 8.89 -11.66 4.11
N THR A 43 9.28 -11.54 2.83
CA THR A 43 10.23 -10.53 2.34
C THR A 43 9.60 -9.30 1.70
N THR A 44 8.26 -9.21 1.64
CA THR A 44 7.63 -7.99 1.12
C THR A 44 7.86 -6.84 2.10
N PHE A 45 8.58 -5.81 1.63
CA PHE A 45 8.87 -4.61 2.40
C PHE A 45 7.58 -3.83 2.68
N HIS A 46 6.91 -4.14 3.79
CA HIS A 46 5.59 -3.61 4.15
C HIS A 46 5.46 -2.09 3.95
N TYR A 47 6.45 -1.32 4.41
CA TYR A 47 6.46 0.15 4.24
C TYR A 47 6.80 0.61 2.81
N SER A 48 7.55 -0.18 2.03
CA SER A 48 7.86 0.17 0.64
C SER A 48 6.69 -0.11 -0.31
N GLU A 49 5.81 -1.05 0.03
CA GLU A 49 4.60 -1.36 -0.75
C GLU A 49 3.40 -0.50 -0.38
N ALA A 50 3.22 -0.20 0.91
CA ALA A 50 2.01 0.44 1.42
C ALA A 50 1.71 1.77 0.71
N SER A 51 2.73 2.62 0.52
CA SER A 51 2.53 3.93 -0.12
C SER A 51 2.17 3.83 -1.61
N PRO A 52 2.90 3.09 -2.47
CA PRO A 52 2.49 2.84 -3.85
C PRO A 52 1.10 2.22 -4.00
N VAL A 53 0.74 1.27 -3.13
CA VAL A 53 -0.58 0.62 -3.12
C VAL A 53 -1.69 1.64 -2.83
N LEU A 54 -1.52 2.48 -1.81
CA LEU A 54 -2.47 3.53 -1.48
C LEU A 54 -2.61 4.56 -2.62
N ILE A 55 -1.50 4.90 -3.29
CA ILE A 55 -1.51 5.78 -4.46
C ILE A 55 -2.36 5.17 -5.58
N ILE A 56 -2.18 3.88 -5.89
CA ILE A 56 -2.96 3.21 -6.95
C ILE A 56 -4.45 3.20 -6.59
N ARG A 57 -4.81 2.83 -5.35
CA ARG A 57 -6.20 2.85 -4.87
C ARG A 57 -6.83 4.24 -5.00
N GLY A 58 -6.14 5.27 -4.51
CA GLY A 58 -6.60 6.66 -4.62
C GLY A 58 -6.70 7.15 -6.07
N CYS A 59 -5.81 6.71 -6.95
CA CYS A 59 -5.89 7.02 -8.37
C CYS A 59 -7.08 6.33 -9.05
N ILE A 60 -7.41 5.08 -8.70
CA ILE A 60 -8.63 4.42 -9.21
C ILE A 60 -9.85 5.28 -8.86
N ASP A 61 -10.00 5.68 -7.61
CA ASP A 61 -11.13 6.51 -7.17
C ASP A 61 -11.16 7.88 -7.87
N TYR A 62 -10.01 8.55 -7.97
CA TYR A 62 -9.90 9.84 -8.64
C TYR A 62 -10.28 9.78 -10.12
N PHE A 63 -9.74 8.82 -10.87
CA PHE A 63 -9.96 8.72 -12.32
C PHE A 63 -11.33 8.13 -12.65
N ASP A 64 -11.91 7.30 -11.79
CA ASP A 64 -13.29 6.82 -11.96
C ASP A 64 -14.31 7.96 -11.87
N GLN A 65 -14.03 8.94 -11.01
CA GLN A 65 -14.84 10.14 -10.82
C GLN A 65 -14.40 11.32 -11.73
N LEU A 66 -13.63 11.06 -12.79
CA LEU A 66 -13.12 12.14 -13.64
C LEU A 66 -14.25 12.83 -14.43
N TYR A 67 -14.58 14.06 -14.04
CA TYR A 67 -15.60 14.88 -14.70
C TYR A 67 -15.02 15.74 -15.84
N ASN A 68 -15.88 16.31 -16.70
CA ASN A 68 -15.51 17.15 -17.85
C ASN A 68 -14.83 18.51 -17.52
N VAL A 69 -14.49 18.76 -16.26
CA VAL A 69 -13.77 19.96 -15.79
C VAL A 69 -12.42 19.63 -15.12
N PHE A 70 -11.85 18.45 -15.43
CA PHE A 70 -10.67 17.90 -14.76
C PHE A 70 -9.35 18.65 -14.99
N LEU A 71 -9.24 19.48 -16.04
CA LEU A 71 -8.09 20.39 -16.25
C LEU A 71 -8.44 21.86 -15.89
N GLY A 72 -9.58 22.08 -15.22
CA GLY A 72 -10.03 23.43 -14.85
C GLY A 72 -10.50 24.26 -16.04
N MET A 73 -10.42 25.59 -15.93
CA MET A 73 -10.91 26.52 -16.96
C MET A 73 -9.86 26.82 -18.03
N GLY A 74 -8.74 26.10 -18.03
CA GLY A 74 -7.64 26.30 -18.97
C GLY A 74 -6.51 27.15 -18.40
N ASN A 75 -5.67 27.69 -19.30
CA ASN A 75 -4.49 28.51 -18.97
C ASN A 75 -4.54 29.91 -19.62
N GLY A 76 -5.70 30.58 -19.64
CA GLY A 76 -5.86 31.87 -20.34
C GLY A 76 -4.88 32.98 -19.90
N SER A 77 -4.34 32.88 -18.68
CA SER A 77 -3.29 33.75 -18.12
C SER A 77 -1.87 33.35 -18.50
N GLY A 78 -1.68 32.26 -19.25
CA GLY A 78 -0.39 31.62 -19.53
C GLY A 78 0.00 30.52 -18.55
N ILE A 79 -0.63 30.44 -17.37
CA ILE A 79 -0.36 29.43 -16.35
C ILE A 79 -1.51 28.41 -16.32
N PRO A 80 -1.27 27.10 -16.37
CA PRO A 80 -2.30 26.08 -16.19
C PRO A 80 -3.07 26.24 -14.87
N ASP A 81 -4.36 25.93 -14.90
CA ASP A 81 -5.19 25.83 -13.69
C ASP A 81 -4.63 24.74 -12.75
N MET A 82 -4.73 24.95 -11.44
CA MET A 82 -4.29 23.97 -10.43
C MET A 82 -4.85 22.56 -10.64
N LYS A 83 -6.03 22.45 -11.27
CA LYS A 83 -6.63 21.15 -11.63
C LYS A 83 -5.81 20.41 -12.69
N ALA A 84 -5.19 21.12 -13.63
CA ALA A 84 -4.31 20.52 -14.61
C ALA A 84 -3.07 19.92 -13.93
N ASP A 85 -2.48 20.62 -12.95
CA ASP A 85 -1.37 20.09 -12.14
C ASP A 85 -1.81 18.90 -11.29
N TYR A 86 -3.01 18.97 -10.70
CA TYR A 86 -3.57 17.86 -9.92
C TYR A 86 -3.75 16.60 -10.78
N PHE A 87 -4.31 16.73 -11.98
CA PHE A 87 -4.41 15.64 -12.96
C PHE A 87 -3.04 15.07 -13.33
N ALA A 88 -2.11 15.94 -13.71
CA ALA A 88 -0.77 15.57 -14.17
C ALA A 88 0.03 14.85 -13.06
N ASN A 89 -0.07 15.33 -11.82
CA ASN A 89 0.60 14.72 -10.67
C ASN A 89 0.01 13.36 -10.29
N ASN A 90 -1.32 13.20 -10.35
CA ASN A 90 -1.93 11.89 -10.08
C ASN A 90 -1.54 10.86 -11.16
N LEU A 91 -1.49 11.25 -12.44
CA LEU A 91 -1.02 10.36 -13.49
C LEU A 91 0.45 9.95 -13.30
N TYR A 92 1.31 10.90 -12.93
CA TYR A 92 2.72 10.65 -12.64
C TYR A 92 2.92 9.68 -11.47
N ARG A 93 2.21 9.94 -10.35
CA ARG A 93 2.26 9.09 -9.15
C ARG A 93 1.76 7.68 -9.47
N LEU A 94 0.68 7.56 -10.22
CA LEU A 94 0.13 6.27 -10.65
C LEU A 94 1.16 5.47 -11.46
N HIS A 95 1.73 6.08 -12.51
CA HIS A 95 2.73 5.43 -13.35
C HIS A 95 3.94 4.95 -12.55
N ASN A 96 4.48 5.81 -11.67
CA ASN A 96 5.63 5.46 -10.85
C ASN A 96 5.30 4.40 -9.80
N ALA A 97 4.12 4.45 -9.19
CA ALA A 97 3.68 3.43 -8.25
C ALA A 97 3.58 2.06 -8.93
N MET A 98 2.92 1.97 -10.09
CA MET A 98 2.83 0.71 -10.86
C MET A 98 4.20 0.22 -11.31
N ARG A 99 5.07 1.11 -11.79
CA ARG A 99 6.43 0.76 -12.20
C ARG A 99 7.29 0.27 -11.02
N PHE A 100 7.22 0.95 -9.88
CA PHE A 100 7.95 0.57 -8.68
C PHE A 100 7.50 -0.79 -8.17
N LEU A 101 6.18 -0.99 -8.03
CA LEU A 101 5.62 -2.28 -7.63
C LEU A 101 5.94 -3.38 -8.64
N SER A 102 5.93 -3.12 -9.95
CA SER A 102 6.37 -4.10 -10.94
C SER A 102 7.79 -4.57 -10.69
N GLY A 103 8.71 -3.64 -10.41
CA GLY A 103 10.11 -3.99 -10.09
C GLY A 103 10.22 -4.80 -8.81
N LEU A 104 9.47 -4.42 -7.77
CA LEU A 104 9.41 -5.14 -6.50
C LEU A 104 8.85 -6.56 -6.68
N TRP A 105 7.80 -6.70 -7.45
CA TRP A 105 7.12 -7.95 -7.77
C TRP A 105 7.80 -8.73 -8.90
N LYS A 106 8.98 -8.28 -9.36
CA LYS A 106 9.81 -8.91 -10.41
C LYS A 106 9.04 -9.16 -11.72
N ASN A 107 8.20 -8.21 -12.10
CA ASN A 107 7.42 -8.21 -13.33
C ASN A 107 7.93 -7.13 -14.31
N ASP A 108 7.85 -7.43 -15.60
CA ASP A 108 8.14 -6.46 -16.65
C ASP A 108 6.99 -5.44 -16.74
N TYR A 109 7.29 -4.20 -16.38
CA TYR A 109 6.32 -3.11 -16.50
C TYR A 109 6.17 -2.65 -17.95
N GLN A 110 4.95 -2.70 -18.47
CA GLN A 110 4.61 -2.21 -19.80
C GLN A 110 3.49 -1.17 -19.74
N THR A 111 3.57 -0.18 -20.63
CA THR A 111 2.56 0.86 -20.80
C THR A 111 1.87 0.74 -22.15
N LEU A 112 0.55 0.89 -22.14
CA LEU A 112 -0.27 0.97 -23.35
C LEU A 112 0.03 2.28 -24.10
N ASP A 113 -0.08 2.25 -25.42
CA ASP A 113 0.22 3.41 -26.27
C ASP A 113 -0.64 4.63 -25.92
N GLU A 114 -1.92 4.42 -25.62
CA GLU A 114 -2.84 5.47 -25.21
C GLU A 114 -2.43 6.09 -23.87
N PHE A 115 -1.94 5.28 -22.93
CA PHE A 115 -1.45 5.76 -21.64
C PHE A 115 -0.14 6.55 -21.82
N ASN A 116 0.73 6.15 -22.75
CA ASN A 116 1.93 6.92 -23.10
C ASN A 116 1.60 8.32 -23.64
N ILE A 117 0.49 8.49 -24.38
CA ILE A 117 0.01 9.82 -24.79
C ILE A 117 -0.35 10.67 -23.55
N LEU A 118 -0.96 10.07 -22.52
CA LEU A 118 -1.26 10.80 -21.28
C LEU A 118 0.00 11.20 -20.52
N LEU A 119 1.03 10.34 -20.50
CA LEU A 119 2.34 10.66 -19.89
C LEU A 119 3.04 11.82 -20.61
N ASP A 120 2.94 11.86 -21.94
CA ASP A 120 3.41 12.98 -22.75
C ASP A 120 2.63 14.27 -22.42
N ILE A 121 1.30 14.20 -22.32
CA ILE A 121 0.46 15.35 -21.90
C ILE A 121 0.86 15.84 -20.50
N ARG A 122 1.04 14.92 -19.54
CA ARG A 122 1.53 15.25 -18.19
C ARG A 122 2.85 15.99 -18.26
N THR A 123 3.77 15.53 -19.10
CA THR A 123 5.10 16.15 -19.25
C THR A 123 4.97 17.57 -19.81
N ILE A 124 4.12 17.75 -20.81
CA ILE A 124 3.83 19.07 -21.41
C ILE A 124 3.21 20.04 -20.39
N ILE A 125 2.30 19.57 -19.53
CA ILE A 125 1.66 20.41 -18.51
C ILE A 125 2.68 20.80 -17.43
N VAL A 126 3.37 19.83 -16.82
CA VAL A 126 4.24 20.08 -15.67
C VAL A 126 5.49 20.87 -16.04
N HIS A 127 6.05 20.62 -17.22
CA HIS A 127 7.27 21.28 -17.69
C HIS A 127 6.97 22.46 -18.64
N SER A 128 5.76 23.02 -18.57
CA SER A 128 5.41 24.20 -19.37
C SER A 128 6.35 25.36 -19.02
N GLY A 129 7.09 25.86 -20.01
CA GLY A 129 8.13 26.89 -19.82
C GLY A 129 9.58 26.37 -19.87
N GLU A 130 9.80 25.05 -19.88
CA GLU A 130 11.12 24.42 -20.01
C GLU A 130 11.32 23.81 -21.39
N GLN A 131 12.54 23.66 -21.91
CA GLN A 131 12.73 23.02 -23.21
C GLN A 131 12.35 21.53 -23.19
N ILE A 132 11.24 21.15 -23.83
CA ILE A 132 10.78 19.75 -23.94
C ILE A 132 11.11 19.22 -25.33
N SER A 133 12.04 18.28 -25.43
CA SER A 133 12.51 17.73 -26.73
C SER A 133 11.99 16.32 -27.03
N GLN A 134 11.36 15.65 -26.07
CA GLN A 134 10.93 14.25 -26.20
C GLN A 134 9.43 14.13 -25.88
N VAL A 135 8.59 14.39 -26.88
CA VAL A 135 7.14 14.11 -26.81
C VAL A 135 6.77 13.22 -27.99
N LYS A 136 6.73 11.90 -27.76
CA LYS A 136 6.66 10.91 -28.84
C LYS A 136 5.30 10.93 -29.55
N SER A 137 4.23 11.15 -28.80
CA SER A 137 2.84 11.22 -29.29
C SER A 137 2.64 12.28 -30.37
N LEU A 138 3.46 13.34 -30.38
CA LEU A 138 3.43 14.41 -31.35
C LEU A 138 3.94 14.01 -32.74
N LYS A 139 4.72 12.91 -32.84
CA LYS A 139 5.33 12.44 -34.11
C LYS A 139 6.04 13.57 -34.87
N LEU A 140 6.78 14.40 -34.14
CA LEU A 140 7.50 15.57 -34.67
C LEU A 140 8.99 15.27 -34.82
N GLU A 141 9.41 14.97 -36.05
CA GLU A 141 10.83 14.76 -36.36
C GLU A 141 11.58 16.09 -36.53
N GLY A 142 12.75 16.19 -35.88
CA GLY A 142 13.64 17.37 -35.98
C GLY A 142 13.21 18.60 -35.18
N TYR A 143 12.06 18.54 -34.48
CA TYR A 143 11.66 19.58 -33.52
C TYR A 143 12.39 19.37 -32.20
N LYS A 144 12.90 20.46 -31.62
CA LYS A 144 13.79 20.43 -30.44
C LYS A 144 13.13 20.97 -29.18
N ASN A 145 11.98 21.61 -29.34
CA ASN A 145 11.25 22.19 -28.24
C ASN A 145 9.74 22.14 -28.54
N SER A 146 8.96 21.57 -27.64
CA SER A 146 7.49 21.56 -27.65
C SER A 146 6.98 22.20 -26.37
N GLN A 147 6.12 23.21 -26.49
CA GLN A 147 5.59 23.98 -25.38
C GLN A 147 4.07 23.92 -25.33
N LEU A 148 3.53 23.83 -24.12
CA LEU A 148 2.10 24.07 -23.90
C LEU A 148 1.79 25.54 -24.19
N SER A 149 1.04 25.79 -25.26
CA SER A 149 0.59 27.14 -25.61
C SER A 149 -0.77 27.43 -24.96
N ARG A 150 -1.74 26.52 -25.14
CA ARG A 150 -3.10 26.70 -24.61
C ARG A 150 -3.74 25.40 -24.15
N ILE A 151 -4.43 25.41 -23.02
CA ILE A 151 -5.46 24.44 -22.61
C ILE A 151 -6.82 25.11 -22.79
N ALA A 152 -7.49 24.93 -23.92
CA ALA A 152 -8.83 25.46 -24.13
C ALA A 152 -9.89 24.51 -23.56
N SER A 153 -10.77 25.00 -22.67
CA SER A 153 -11.92 24.24 -22.18
C SER A 153 -13.18 24.52 -23.01
N SER A 154 -13.98 23.49 -23.27
CA SER A 154 -15.31 23.66 -23.88
C SER A 154 -16.30 24.39 -22.96
N LYS A 155 -15.97 24.53 -21.66
CA LYS A 155 -16.74 25.25 -20.66
C LYS A 155 -16.37 26.73 -20.55
N GLU A 156 -15.32 27.18 -21.22
CA GLU A 156 -15.02 28.61 -21.30
C GLU A 156 -16.17 29.35 -21.96
N ASN A 157 -16.72 30.35 -21.28
CA ASN A 157 -17.79 31.19 -21.83
C ASN A 157 -17.22 32.24 -22.80
N ASN A 158 -16.53 31.77 -23.85
CA ASN A 158 -15.87 32.61 -24.85
C ASN A 158 -16.18 32.08 -26.27
N LYS A 159 -16.90 32.90 -27.04
CA LYS A 159 -17.30 32.59 -28.42
C LYS A 159 -16.10 32.35 -29.35
N ILE A 160 -14.97 33.03 -29.12
CA ILE A 160 -13.74 32.88 -29.89
C ILE A 160 -13.09 31.53 -29.59
N THR A 161 -13.01 31.10 -28.33
CA THR A 161 -12.50 29.78 -27.95
C THR A 161 -13.29 28.68 -28.67
N ARG A 162 -14.62 28.76 -28.66
CA ARG A 162 -15.49 27.78 -29.32
C ARG A 162 -15.25 27.73 -30.84
N LEU A 163 -15.17 28.89 -31.50
CA LEU A 163 -14.91 28.98 -32.94
C LEU A 163 -13.49 28.56 -33.35
N LYS A 164 -12.49 28.72 -32.46
CA LYS A 164 -11.08 28.36 -32.77
C LYS A 164 -10.80 26.87 -32.55
N TYR A 165 -11.32 26.30 -31.46
CA TYR A 165 -10.92 24.95 -31.01
C TYR A 165 -12.01 23.90 -31.16
N PHE A 166 -13.29 24.28 -31.08
CA PHE A 166 -14.44 23.35 -31.02
C PHE A 166 -15.44 23.62 -32.16
N ASN A 167 -14.91 23.77 -33.38
CA ASN A 167 -15.58 24.40 -34.51
C ASN A 167 -16.34 23.46 -35.46
N ASN A 168 -16.37 22.16 -35.16
CA ASN A 168 -17.16 21.18 -35.88
C ASN A 168 -17.81 20.19 -34.91
N GLU A 169 -18.79 19.42 -35.38
CA GLU A 169 -19.61 18.53 -34.53
C GLU A 169 -18.80 17.47 -33.77
N GLY A 170 -17.73 16.95 -34.36
CA GLY A 170 -16.87 15.95 -33.72
C GLY A 170 -16.05 16.55 -32.58
N LEU A 171 -15.49 17.74 -32.80
CA LEU A 171 -14.69 18.45 -31.79
C LEU A 171 -15.55 19.10 -30.70
N ALA A 172 -16.78 19.52 -31.02
CA ALA A 172 -17.71 20.13 -30.06
C ALA A 172 -18.12 19.19 -28.90
N LYS A 173 -17.91 17.88 -29.05
CA LYS A 173 -18.16 16.86 -28.01
C LYS A 173 -16.96 16.63 -27.08
N MET A 174 -15.83 17.28 -27.36
CA MET A 174 -14.62 17.18 -26.54
C MET A 174 -14.67 18.16 -25.37
N ASP A 175 -14.01 17.80 -24.28
CA ASP A 175 -13.97 18.63 -23.07
C ASP A 175 -12.83 19.65 -23.14
N TYR A 176 -11.69 19.25 -23.71
CA TYR A 176 -10.49 20.08 -23.81
C TYR A 176 -9.80 19.97 -25.16
N CYS A 177 -9.08 21.04 -25.53
CA CYS A 177 -8.10 21.08 -26.60
C CYS A 177 -6.78 21.66 -26.05
N LEU A 178 -5.70 20.88 -26.13
CA LEU A 178 -4.36 21.30 -25.80
C LEU A 178 -3.65 21.72 -27.09
N GLU A 179 -3.34 23.00 -27.23
CA GLU A 179 -2.53 23.57 -28.30
C GLU A 179 -1.07 23.58 -27.85
N ILE A 180 -0.22 22.90 -28.61
CA ILE A 180 1.20 22.70 -28.34
C ILE A 180 1.99 23.33 -29.48
N ALA A 181 2.81 24.32 -29.15
CA ALA A 181 3.66 25.02 -30.12
C ALA A 181 5.04 24.37 -30.12
N SER A 182 5.54 23.97 -31.29
CA SER A 182 6.85 23.31 -31.41
C SER A 182 7.80 24.06 -32.33
N ASP A 183 9.09 24.09 -31.97
CA ASP A 183 10.17 24.75 -32.70
C ASP A 183 11.32 23.78 -33.00
N LYS A 184 11.84 23.85 -34.22
CA LYS A 184 13.07 23.14 -34.65
C LYS A 184 14.36 23.75 -34.10
N HIS A 185 14.29 24.98 -33.58
CA HIS A 185 15.44 25.86 -33.33
C HIS A 185 16.33 25.96 -34.58
N ASP A 186 15.70 26.16 -35.74
CA ASP A 186 16.38 26.23 -37.02
C ASP A 186 17.23 27.51 -37.13
N LYS A 187 18.55 27.34 -37.11
CA LYS A 187 19.53 28.44 -37.18
C LYS A 187 19.83 28.90 -38.62
N SER A 188 19.34 28.20 -39.64
CA SER A 188 19.65 28.50 -41.04
C SER A 188 19.10 29.85 -41.52
N LYS A 189 18.10 30.42 -40.81
CA LYS A 189 17.61 31.79 -41.07
C LYS A 189 18.72 32.84 -41.06
N LYS A 190 19.77 32.66 -40.23
CA LYS A 190 20.91 33.58 -40.21
C LYS A 190 21.58 33.74 -41.58
N ASN A 191 21.51 32.69 -42.40
CA ASN A 191 22.11 32.64 -43.73
C ASN A 191 21.10 32.92 -44.86
N ASN A 192 19.82 33.11 -44.54
CA ASN A 192 18.71 33.29 -45.49
C ASN A 192 17.89 34.54 -45.17
N LEU A 193 18.53 35.62 -44.73
CA LEU A 193 17.87 36.87 -44.33
C LEU A 193 17.11 37.56 -45.46
N SER A 194 17.50 37.31 -46.72
CA SER A 194 16.85 37.85 -47.91
C SER A 194 15.59 37.08 -48.34
N THR A 195 15.34 35.89 -47.80
CA THR A 195 14.17 35.07 -48.14
C THR A 195 13.02 35.38 -47.20
N VAL A 196 12.06 36.16 -47.68
CA VAL A 196 10.79 36.40 -46.98
C VAL A 196 10.11 35.04 -46.73
N ASP A 197 9.67 34.80 -45.50
CA ASP A 197 8.99 33.57 -45.05
C ASP A 197 9.82 32.27 -45.05
N HIS A 198 11.16 32.34 -45.04
CA HIS A 198 12.04 31.16 -44.91
C HIS A 198 11.61 30.18 -43.80
N HIS A 199 11.16 30.70 -42.65
CA HIS A 199 10.69 29.88 -41.53
C HIS A 199 9.41 29.09 -41.82
N ILE A 200 8.51 29.67 -42.61
CA ILE A 200 7.25 29.02 -42.98
C ILE A 200 7.56 27.93 -44.00
N GLN A 201 8.38 28.23 -45.01
CA GLN A 201 8.81 27.27 -46.03
C GLN A 201 9.57 26.09 -45.41
N ASN A 202 10.45 26.34 -44.44
CA ASN A 202 11.19 25.30 -43.74
C ASN A 202 10.40 24.60 -42.62
N LYS A 203 9.14 25.02 -42.39
CA LYS A 203 8.30 24.55 -41.27
C LYS A 203 9.09 24.61 -39.96
N SER A 204 9.73 25.75 -39.68
CA SER A 204 10.53 25.95 -38.47
C SER A 204 9.68 25.85 -37.21
N TYR A 205 8.40 26.21 -37.32
CA TYR A 205 7.40 26.15 -36.26
C TYR A 205 6.23 25.26 -36.67
N ARG A 206 5.66 24.55 -35.70
CA ARG A 206 4.45 23.75 -35.90
C ARG A 206 3.62 23.69 -34.64
N ASP A 207 2.37 24.10 -34.78
CA ASP A 207 1.37 23.90 -33.74
C ASP A 207 0.73 22.51 -33.91
N GLN A 208 0.36 21.90 -32.80
CA GLN A 208 -0.38 20.67 -32.75
C GLN A 208 -1.50 20.76 -31.73
N ARG A 209 -2.56 19.99 -31.96
CA ARG A 209 -3.75 20.00 -31.10
C ARG A 209 -4.09 18.60 -30.65
N ILE A 210 -4.17 18.43 -29.33
CA ILE A 210 -4.63 17.19 -28.70
C ILE A 210 -5.99 17.44 -28.07
N TYR A 211 -6.98 16.63 -28.43
CA TYR A 211 -8.34 16.72 -27.92
C TYR A 211 -8.61 15.62 -26.89
N LEU A 212 -9.19 16.04 -25.76
CA LEU A 212 -9.45 15.17 -24.62
C LEU A 212 -10.94 15.19 -24.27
N LYS A 213 -11.45 14.02 -23.87
CA LYS A 213 -12.78 13.84 -23.30
C LYS A 213 -12.64 13.04 -22.01
N ALA A 214 -13.19 13.50 -20.90
CA ALA A 214 -12.97 12.96 -19.56
C ALA A 214 -13.26 11.45 -19.50
N GLU A 215 -14.37 11.02 -20.09
CA GLU A 215 -14.76 9.60 -20.23
C GLU A 215 -13.67 8.76 -20.91
N GLN A 216 -13.05 9.27 -21.97
CA GLN A 216 -12.00 8.57 -22.70
C GLN A 216 -10.72 8.48 -21.86
N ILE A 217 -10.37 9.55 -21.15
CA ILE A 217 -9.22 9.59 -20.27
C ILE A 217 -9.39 8.62 -19.09
N ARG A 218 -10.56 8.61 -18.45
CA ARG A 218 -10.94 7.63 -17.45
C ARG A 218 -10.70 6.21 -17.96
N ASN A 219 -11.25 5.87 -19.13
CA ASN A 219 -11.12 4.53 -19.68
C ASN A 219 -9.68 4.15 -19.97
N VAL A 220 -8.87 5.05 -20.54
CA VAL A 220 -7.43 4.81 -20.79
C VAL A 220 -6.70 4.51 -19.49
N VAL A 221 -6.92 5.29 -18.43
CA VAL A 221 -6.23 5.10 -17.15
C VAL A 221 -6.67 3.82 -16.46
N LEU A 222 -7.98 3.55 -16.36
CA LEU A 222 -8.48 2.33 -15.72
C LEU A 222 -8.04 1.07 -16.49
N THR A 223 -8.01 1.12 -17.81
CA THR A 223 -7.51 0.02 -18.65
C THR A 223 -6.01 -0.22 -18.42
N GLN A 224 -5.20 0.83 -18.26
CA GLN A 224 -3.78 0.66 -17.92
C GLN A 224 -3.59 -0.02 -16.55
N ILE A 225 -4.40 0.32 -15.56
CA ILE A 225 -4.36 -0.31 -14.23
C ILE A 225 -4.77 -1.78 -14.33
N GLU A 226 -5.86 -2.06 -15.06
CA GLU A 226 -6.32 -3.43 -15.31
C GLU A 226 -5.27 -4.26 -16.05
N TYR A 227 -4.64 -3.68 -17.07
CA TYR A 227 -3.53 -4.30 -17.79
C TYR A 227 -2.34 -4.59 -16.88
N PHE A 228 -1.98 -3.66 -15.99
CA PHE A 228 -0.94 -3.86 -14.98
C PHE A 228 -1.27 -5.04 -14.05
N ILE A 229 -2.50 -5.13 -13.54
CA ILE A 229 -2.94 -6.25 -12.68
C ILE A 229 -2.89 -7.58 -13.45
N ASN A 230 -3.42 -7.62 -14.68
CA ASN A 230 -3.55 -8.85 -15.47
C ASN A 230 -2.20 -9.37 -15.99
N SER A 231 -1.30 -8.48 -16.43
CA SER A 231 0.04 -8.86 -16.92
C SER A 231 0.89 -9.51 -15.83
N ALA A 232 0.54 -9.21 -14.59
CA ALA A 232 1.21 -9.67 -13.40
C ALA A 232 0.68 -11.05 -12.91
N GLY A 233 -0.43 -11.55 -13.49
CA GLY A 233 -0.97 -12.89 -13.26
C GLY A 233 -0.14 -14.06 -13.83
N ASN A 234 1.00 -13.78 -14.48
CA ASN A 234 1.94 -14.79 -14.98
C ASN A 234 3.05 -15.15 -13.96
N VAL A 235 3.02 -14.57 -12.76
CA VAL A 235 3.93 -14.96 -11.66
C VAL A 235 3.55 -16.36 -11.19
N LYS A 236 4.53 -17.27 -11.17
CA LYS A 236 4.31 -18.62 -10.63
C LYS A 236 3.76 -18.50 -9.21
N PRO A 237 2.64 -19.15 -8.88
CA PRO A 237 2.18 -19.21 -7.51
C PRO A 237 3.35 -19.68 -6.63
N VAL A 238 3.53 -19.03 -5.48
CA VAL A 238 4.45 -19.49 -4.44
C VAL A 238 4.19 -20.98 -4.27
N LYS A 239 5.28 -21.77 -4.30
CA LYS A 239 5.23 -23.24 -4.26
C LYS A 239 4.20 -23.67 -3.21
N SER A 240 3.30 -24.57 -3.58
CA SER A 240 2.41 -25.21 -2.61
C SER A 240 3.26 -25.72 -1.45
N ASP A 241 2.99 -25.21 -0.25
CA ASP A 241 3.77 -25.59 0.92
C ASP A 241 3.76 -27.11 1.09
N PRO A 242 4.91 -27.72 1.45
CA PRO A 242 4.96 -29.14 1.70
C PRO A 242 3.98 -29.48 2.84
N LYS A 243 3.05 -30.41 2.58
CA LYS A 243 2.20 -30.98 3.65
C LYS A 243 3.11 -31.51 4.75
N LEU A 244 2.99 -30.93 5.94
CA LEU A 244 3.74 -31.38 7.09
C LEU A 244 3.19 -32.74 7.54
N PRO A 245 4.04 -33.58 8.15
CA PRO A 245 3.61 -34.91 8.59
C PRO A 245 2.53 -34.81 9.69
N PRO A 246 1.61 -35.79 9.80
CA PRO A 246 0.54 -35.80 10.80
C PRO A 246 1.09 -36.12 12.19
N ILE A 247 1.83 -35.18 12.78
CA ILE A 247 2.57 -35.37 14.03
C ILE A 247 1.93 -34.66 15.23
N LYS A 248 0.70 -34.12 15.08
CA LYS A 248 0.03 -33.32 16.12
C LYS A 248 0.09 -33.97 17.50
N ASN A 249 -0.26 -35.25 17.59
CA ASN A 249 -0.29 -35.98 18.86
C ASN A 249 1.11 -36.23 19.46
N LEU A 250 2.18 -36.05 18.67
CA LEU A 250 3.58 -36.13 19.13
C LEU A 250 4.11 -34.79 19.63
N ILE A 251 3.50 -33.67 19.23
CA ILE A 251 3.96 -32.31 19.56
C ILE A 251 2.98 -31.55 20.47
N ILE A 252 1.73 -31.97 20.56
CA ILE A 252 0.71 -31.44 21.47
C ILE A 252 -0.01 -32.63 22.11
N ASN A 253 0.22 -32.85 23.40
CA ASN A 253 -0.48 -33.82 24.21
C ASN A 253 -1.51 -33.11 25.10
N LYS A 254 -2.80 -33.25 24.73
CA LYS A 254 -3.92 -32.65 25.47
C LYS A 254 -4.18 -33.28 26.83
N GLU A 255 -3.86 -34.55 27.01
CA GLU A 255 -4.13 -35.28 28.26
C GLU A 255 -3.18 -34.83 29.37
N ASN A 256 -1.91 -34.61 29.01
CA ASN A 256 -0.86 -34.23 29.95
C ASN A 256 -0.58 -32.72 29.99
N ASN A 257 -1.26 -31.93 29.15
CA ASN A 257 -0.94 -30.53 28.88
C ASN A 257 0.55 -30.34 28.55
N GLU A 258 1.06 -31.07 27.55
CA GLU A 258 2.45 -30.94 27.10
C GLU A 258 2.48 -30.47 25.64
N ILE A 259 3.37 -29.52 25.36
CA ILE A 259 3.53 -28.94 24.02
C ILE A 259 5.02 -28.84 23.72
N ASN A 260 5.44 -29.36 22.58
CA ASN A 260 6.80 -29.19 22.08
C ASN A 260 6.88 -27.93 21.21
N PHE A 261 6.95 -26.77 21.86
CA PHE A 261 7.00 -25.47 21.21
C PHE A 261 8.17 -25.34 20.24
N ASP A 262 9.36 -25.83 20.61
CA ASP A 262 10.54 -25.77 19.75
C ASP A 262 10.34 -26.58 18.47
N LYS A 263 9.72 -27.75 18.57
CA LYS A 263 9.42 -28.55 17.38
C LYS A 263 8.36 -27.90 16.50
N ILE A 264 7.38 -27.21 17.08
CA ILE A 264 6.39 -26.43 16.32
C ILE A 264 7.08 -25.27 15.61
N ALA A 265 7.90 -24.49 16.32
CA ALA A 265 8.70 -23.40 15.78
C ALA A 265 9.59 -23.87 14.61
N ASP A 266 10.31 -24.99 14.76
CA ASP A 266 11.12 -25.62 13.71
C ASP A 266 10.32 -26.03 12.46
N LEU A 267 9.02 -26.26 12.60
CA LEU A 267 8.15 -26.67 11.50
C LEU A 267 7.49 -25.47 10.84
N VAL A 268 7.03 -24.50 11.63
CA VAL A 268 6.41 -23.28 11.10
C VAL A 268 7.44 -22.35 10.45
N SER A 269 8.68 -22.31 10.96
CA SER A 269 9.81 -21.56 10.38
C SER A 269 10.20 -21.94 8.96
N LYS A 270 9.67 -23.05 8.45
CA LYS A 270 9.93 -23.52 7.08
C LYS A 270 9.02 -22.88 6.05
N ASN A 271 7.94 -22.22 6.47
CA ASN A 271 6.95 -21.61 5.60
C ASN A 271 6.66 -20.18 6.07
N LEU A 272 6.11 -19.37 5.16
CA LEU A 272 5.82 -17.95 5.37
C LEU A 272 4.60 -17.64 6.26
N ARG A 273 3.93 -18.71 6.70
CA ARG A 273 2.64 -18.69 7.40
C ARG A 273 2.84 -18.83 8.90
N GLY A 274 1.92 -18.28 9.68
CA GLY A 274 1.79 -18.60 11.10
C GLY A 274 2.60 -17.72 12.06
N GLY A 275 3.08 -16.55 11.61
CA GLY A 275 3.63 -15.51 12.47
C GLY A 275 4.99 -15.81 13.07
N TYR A 276 5.74 -16.76 12.50
CA TYR A 276 7.15 -16.96 12.82
C TYR A 276 8.01 -16.14 11.85
N PHE A 277 9.01 -15.42 12.35
CA PHE A 277 9.97 -14.69 11.51
C PHE A 277 11.33 -14.54 12.19
N ILE A 278 12.36 -14.20 11.41
CA ILE A 278 13.72 -13.93 11.94
C ILE A 278 14.07 -12.47 11.64
N GLU A 279 14.31 -11.68 12.69
CA GLU A 279 14.72 -10.27 12.58
C GLU A 279 16.10 -10.09 13.21
N ASN A 280 17.05 -9.53 12.46
CA ASN A 280 18.44 -9.34 12.93
C ASN A 280 19.11 -10.61 13.49
N GLY A 281 18.72 -11.79 12.99
CA GLY A 281 19.21 -13.08 13.48
C GLY A 281 18.48 -13.64 14.70
N ILE A 282 17.41 -12.96 15.16
CA ILE A 282 16.62 -13.32 16.34
C ILE A 282 15.29 -13.92 15.89
N GLU A 283 15.02 -15.15 16.32
CA GLU A 283 13.77 -15.86 16.01
C GLU A 283 12.63 -15.28 16.85
N ASN A 284 11.58 -14.78 16.18
CA ASN A 284 10.39 -14.18 16.76
C ASN A 284 9.16 -15.05 16.46
N TRP A 285 8.39 -15.36 17.50
CA TRP A 285 7.13 -16.09 17.40
C TRP A 285 6.36 -16.00 18.71
N ASN A 286 5.09 -15.57 18.68
CA ASN A 286 4.25 -15.42 19.88
C ASN A 286 4.08 -16.74 20.67
N GLY A 287 4.24 -17.91 20.01
CA GLY A 287 4.29 -19.20 20.70
C GLY A 287 5.43 -19.33 21.72
N PHE A 288 6.51 -18.57 21.59
CA PHE A 288 7.57 -18.50 22.60
C PHE A 288 7.11 -17.80 23.89
N GLY A 289 6.23 -16.79 23.81
CA GLY A 289 5.61 -16.17 24.98
C GLY A 289 4.72 -17.15 25.74
N LEU A 290 3.94 -17.97 25.01
CA LEU A 290 3.13 -19.04 25.59
C LEU A 290 3.99 -20.12 26.25
N LYS A 291 5.11 -20.51 25.61
CA LYS A 291 6.11 -21.42 26.17
C LYS A 291 6.62 -20.88 27.51
N ARG A 292 7.04 -19.60 27.55
CA ARG A 292 7.53 -18.94 28.76
C ARG A 292 6.51 -18.99 29.89
N LEU A 293 5.25 -18.57 29.66
CA LEU A 293 4.21 -18.61 30.70
C LEU A 293 3.96 -20.04 31.20
N MET A 294 3.93 -21.01 30.29
CA MET A 294 3.68 -22.41 30.63
C MET A 294 4.82 -23.01 31.47
N GLU A 295 6.08 -22.76 31.10
CA GLU A 295 7.25 -23.18 31.87
C GLU A 295 7.35 -22.46 33.21
N TYR A 296 7.09 -21.16 33.23
CA TYR A 296 7.07 -20.35 34.44
C TYR A 296 6.03 -20.86 35.45
N THR A 297 4.82 -21.17 34.97
CA THR A 297 3.75 -21.77 35.79
C THR A 297 4.16 -23.13 36.35
N LYS A 298 4.92 -23.93 35.58
CA LYS A 298 5.41 -25.25 35.98
C LYS A 298 6.50 -25.18 37.05
N MET A 299 7.38 -24.19 36.97
CA MET A 299 8.51 -24.02 37.90
C MET A 299 8.09 -23.50 39.27
N ARG A 300 6.98 -22.77 39.36
CA ARG A 300 6.46 -22.23 40.63
C ARG A 300 5.91 -23.35 41.52
N SER A 301 6.02 -23.20 42.83
CA SER A 301 5.45 -24.14 43.80
C SER A 301 3.92 -24.05 43.86
N ASP A 302 3.27 -25.14 44.28
CA ASP A 302 1.80 -25.19 44.42
C ASP A 302 1.25 -24.20 45.47
N SER A 303 2.12 -23.62 46.31
CA SER A 303 1.78 -22.52 47.22
C SER A 303 1.65 -21.16 46.52
N ASP A 304 2.31 -20.98 45.38
CA ASP A 304 2.45 -19.67 44.72
C ASP A 304 1.34 -19.43 43.69
N ILE A 305 0.82 -20.51 43.09
CA ILE A 305 -0.24 -20.47 42.08
C ILE A 305 -1.28 -21.54 42.41
N SER A 306 -2.54 -21.15 42.53
CA SER A 306 -3.63 -22.05 42.83
C SER A 306 -3.80 -23.14 41.76
N PRO A 307 -4.26 -24.35 42.14
CA PRO A 307 -4.55 -25.41 41.17
C PRO A 307 -5.56 -24.99 40.08
N LYS A 308 -6.47 -24.05 40.39
CA LYS A 308 -7.46 -23.53 39.44
C LYS A 308 -6.79 -22.67 38.36
N ALA A 309 -5.92 -21.74 38.76
CA ALA A 309 -5.19 -20.90 37.81
C ALA A 309 -4.22 -21.72 36.96
N ARG A 310 -3.46 -22.64 37.56
CA ARG A 310 -2.57 -23.56 36.81
C ARG A 310 -3.34 -24.31 35.73
N ASN A 311 -4.45 -24.95 36.09
CA ASN A 311 -5.25 -25.74 35.16
C ASN A 311 -5.86 -24.88 34.04
N LEU A 312 -6.30 -23.66 34.37
CA LEU A 312 -6.81 -22.72 33.36
C LEU A 312 -5.72 -22.34 32.34
N ILE A 313 -4.54 -21.93 32.81
CA ILE A 313 -3.42 -21.51 31.95
C ILE A 313 -3.07 -22.65 31.00
N TYR A 314 -2.82 -23.85 31.54
CA TYR A 314 -2.47 -25.01 30.73
C TYR A 314 -3.54 -25.35 29.70
N LYS A 315 -4.82 -25.46 30.12
CA LYS A 315 -5.91 -25.79 29.20
C LYS A 315 -6.07 -24.75 28.10
N ARG A 316 -5.96 -23.46 28.43
CA ARG A 316 -6.17 -22.37 27.46
C ARG A 316 -5.06 -22.35 26.42
N ILE A 317 -3.80 -22.44 26.85
CA ILE A 317 -2.64 -22.53 25.95
C ILE A 317 -2.73 -23.78 25.06
N VAL A 318 -2.99 -24.96 25.64
CA VAL A 318 -3.13 -26.22 24.88
C VAL A 318 -4.25 -26.17 23.85
N ASN A 319 -5.38 -25.56 24.19
CA ASN A 319 -6.51 -25.43 23.27
C ASN A 319 -6.18 -24.49 22.11
N VAL A 320 -5.60 -23.32 22.39
CA VAL A 320 -5.21 -22.35 21.36
C VAL A 320 -4.13 -22.95 20.46
N MET A 321 -3.05 -23.51 21.02
CA MET A 321 -1.98 -24.15 20.25
C MET A 321 -2.48 -25.33 19.42
N SER A 322 -3.41 -26.12 19.96
CA SER A 322 -4.03 -27.22 19.19
C SER A 322 -4.84 -26.70 18.01
N LYS A 323 -5.61 -25.61 18.20
CA LYS A 323 -6.41 -25.03 17.12
C LYS A 323 -5.50 -24.38 16.08
N TYR A 324 -4.51 -23.62 16.53
CA TYR A 324 -3.49 -23.03 15.68
C TYR A 324 -2.82 -24.08 14.80
N TRP A 325 -2.40 -25.22 15.36
CA TRP A 325 -1.80 -26.29 14.58
C TRP A 325 -2.77 -26.89 13.54
N ASP A 326 -4.04 -27.09 13.90
CA ASP A 326 -5.05 -27.60 12.95
C ASP A 326 -5.29 -26.63 11.79
N ASP A 327 -5.45 -25.35 12.12
CA ASP A 327 -5.74 -24.30 11.14
C ASP A 327 -4.50 -23.96 10.29
N TYR A 328 -3.30 -24.08 10.86
CA TYR A 328 -2.03 -23.95 10.15
C TYR A 328 -1.88 -25.00 9.05
N GLN A 329 -2.28 -26.25 9.29
CA GLN A 329 -2.22 -27.33 8.29
C GLN A 329 -3.28 -27.19 7.20
N ASN A 330 -4.32 -26.40 7.42
CA ASN A 330 -5.42 -26.22 6.49
C ASN A 330 -5.17 -25.03 5.55
N THR A 331 -4.64 -25.31 4.37
CA THR A 331 -4.32 -24.31 3.34
C THR A 331 -5.52 -23.50 2.82
N ASN A 332 -6.76 -23.87 3.18
CA ASN A 332 -7.95 -23.11 2.81
C ASN A 332 -8.28 -21.98 3.79
N ILE A 333 -7.72 -22.02 5.00
CA ILE A 333 -7.85 -20.94 5.98
C ILE A 333 -6.77 -19.91 5.63
N PRO A 334 -7.08 -18.63 5.44
CA PRO A 334 -6.05 -17.60 5.20
C PRO A 334 -5.23 -17.32 6.48
N ASP A 335 -4.06 -16.72 6.34
CA ASP A 335 -3.13 -16.53 7.46
C ASP A 335 -3.70 -15.60 8.54
N GLU A 336 -4.50 -14.61 8.14
CA GLU A 336 -5.18 -13.66 9.03
C GLU A 336 -6.31 -14.30 9.85
N GLU A 337 -6.78 -15.48 9.44
CA GLU A 337 -7.78 -16.27 10.17
C GLU A 337 -7.15 -17.30 11.12
N LEU A 338 -5.82 -17.40 11.16
CA LEU A 338 -5.15 -18.26 12.13
C LEU A 338 -5.41 -17.77 13.57
N PRO A 339 -5.56 -18.69 14.54
CA PRO A 339 -5.67 -18.32 15.93
C PRO A 339 -4.48 -17.47 16.39
N ASP A 340 -4.78 -16.32 16.99
CA ASP A 340 -3.76 -15.46 17.56
C ASP A 340 -3.06 -16.18 18.72
N LEU A 341 -1.73 -16.11 18.71
CA LEU A 341 -0.86 -16.67 19.73
C LEU A 341 -0.39 -15.61 20.74
N ASP A 342 -0.75 -14.34 20.56
CA ASP A 342 -0.46 -13.28 21.52
C ASP A 342 -1.08 -13.62 22.88
N ILE A 343 -0.22 -13.67 23.88
CA ILE A 343 -0.58 -13.98 25.25
C ILE A 343 -1.56 -12.96 25.84
N MET A 344 -1.47 -11.68 25.45
CA MET A 344 -2.34 -10.63 25.94
C MET A 344 -3.74 -10.77 25.37
N GLU A 345 -3.86 -11.16 24.09
CA GLU A 345 -5.16 -11.45 23.48
C GLU A 345 -5.78 -12.73 24.05
N ILE A 346 -4.98 -13.79 24.20
CA ILE A 346 -5.44 -15.07 24.74
C ILE A 346 -5.99 -14.92 26.16
N PHE A 347 -5.38 -14.08 26.99
CA PHE A 347 -5.78 -13.89 28.39
C PHE A 347 -6.45 -12.53 28.65
N SER A 348 -6.87 -11.81 27.61
CA SER A 348 -7.46 -10.48 27.69
C SER A 348 -8.64 -10.41 28.67
N ASP A 349 -9.46 -11.46 28.72
CA ASP A 349 -10.60 -11.57 29.62
C ASP A 349 -10.22 -11.61 31.11
N TYR A 350 -8.97 -11.92 31.47
CA TYR A 350 -8.50 -11.93 32.86
C TYR A 350 -7.79 -10.65 33.26
N THR A 351 -7.19 -9.96 32.30
CA THR A 351 -6.40 -8.77 32.56
C THR A 351 -7.30 -7.60 33.04
N PRO A 352 -6.87 -6.81 34.04
CA PRO A 352 -7.64 -5.69 34.55
C PRO A 352 -7.77 -4.55 33.53
N ASN A 353 -8.78 -3.69 33.72
CA ASN A 353 -8.90 -2.44 32.98
C ASN A 353 -8.24 -1.28 33.75
N PHE A 354 -7.50 -0.42 33.05
CA PHE A 354 -6.84 0.77 33.60
C PHE A 354 -6.63 1.84 32.52
N ASP A 355 -6.45 3.10 32.93
CA ASP A 355 -6.51 4.28 32.05
C ASP A 355 -5.56 4.24 30.84
N LYS A 356 -4.46 3.48 30.94
CA LYS A 356 -3.44 3.33 29.89
C LYS A 356 -3.31 1.91 29.36
N LYS A 357 -4.35 1.08 29.47
CA LYS A 357 -4.30 -0.34 29.07
C LYS A 357 -3.82 -0.54 27.64
N ILE A 358 -4.53 0.04 26.67
CA ILE A 358 -4.18 -0.07 25.24
C ILE A 358 -2.74 0.43 24.99
N TYR A 359 -2.39 1.58 25.57
CA TYR A 359 -1.06 2.15 25.41
C TYR A 359 0.05 1.24 25.97
N LEU A 360 -0.18 0.59 27.12
CA LEU A 360 0.87 -0.18 27.79
C LEU A 360 0.90 -1.63 27.35
N GLU A 361 -0.23 -2.29 27.20
CA GLU A 361 -0.34 -3.70 26.80
C GLU A 361 -0.19 -3.89 25.29
N ASP A 362 -0.87 -3.06 24.47
CA ASP A 362 -0.94 -3.29 23.03
C ASP A 362 0.21 -2.60 22.28
N GLU A 363 0.61 -1.40 22.70
CA GLU A 363 1.65 -0.64 21.99
C GLU A 363 3.06 -0.84 22.57
N LYS A 364 3.19 -0.89 23.89
CA LYS A 364 4.49 -0.77 24.59
C LYS A 364 5.04 -2.08 25.15
N LEU A 365 4.18 -3.06 25.40
CA LEU A 365 4.58 -4.26 26.13
C LEU A 365 5.67 -5.05 25.39
N PHE A 366 5.48 -5.35 24.11
CA PHE A 366 6.44 -6.12 23.32
C PHE A 366 7.39 -5.25 22.49
N THR A 367 7.31 -3.93 22.63
CA THR A 367 8.21 -3.00 21.93
C THR A 367 9.27 -2.43 22.87
N ASP A 368 8.84 -1.96 24.04
CA ASP A 368 9.66 -1.16 24.95
C ASP A 368 9.83 -1.81 26.34
N ILE A 369 8.88 -2.64 26.79
CA ILE A 369 8.93 -3.25 28.13
C ILE A 369 9.62 -4.62 28.09
N ALA A 370 9.06 -5.56 27.34
CA ALA A 370 9.52 -6.95 27.23
C ALA A 370 9.74 -7.35 25.75
N PRO A 371 10.63 -6.66 25.01
CA PRO A 371 10.78 -6.88 23.56
C PRO A 371 11.18 -8.30 23.17
N TYR A 372 11.79 -9.06 24.09
CA TYR A 372 12.29 -10.40 23.83
C TYR A 372 11.38 -11.49 24.38
N PHE A 373 10.22 -11.13 24.96
CA PHE A 373 9.28 -12.10 25.52
C PHE A 373 8.73 -13.09 24.48
N ASN A 374 8.67 -12.70 23.21
CA ASN A 374 8.23 -13.55 22.10
C ASN A 374 9.39 -14.03 21.21
N THR A 375 10.62 -14.03 21.72
CA THR A 375 11.81 -14.48 20.99
C THR A 375 12.40 -15.78 21.54
N LYS A 376 13.22 -16.49 20.78
CA LYS A 376 13.87 -17.72 21.25
C LYS A 376 15.07 -17.47 22.17
N ASP A 377 15.85 -16.43 21.90
CA ASP A 377 17.06 -16.06 22.64
C ASP A 377 16.80 -14.85 23.55
N ARG A 378 17.55 -14.73 24.66
CA ARG A 378 17.40 -13.61 25.60
C ARG A 378 18.40 -12.51 25.31
N ASP A 379 17.90 -11.29 25.14
CA ASP A 379 18.65 -10.04 25.27
C ASP A 379 17.69 -9.03 25.93
N ASP A 380 18.14 -8.21 26.89
CA ASP A 380 17.22 -7.38 27.69
C ASP A 380 17.48 -5.87 27.50
N PRO A 381 17.06 -5.24 26.38
CA PRO A 381 16.91 -3.80 26.28
C PRO A 381 15.48 -3.42 26.72
N THR A 382 15.23 -3.40 28.03
CA THR A 382 13.97 -2.87 28.59
C THR A 382 14.08 -1.38 28.86
N ASP A 383 13.08 -0.61 28.42
CA ASP A 383 12.89 0.77 28.84
C ASP A 383 12.32 0.81 30.27
N ILE A 384 13.17 1.23 31.20
CA ILE A 384 12.86 1.29 32.64
C ILE A 384 11.68 2.24 32.91
N TRP A 385 11.52 3.32 32.14
CA TRP A 385 10.44 4.28 32.35
C TRP A 385 9.08 3.66 32.01
N TYR A 386 8.99 2.98 30.86
CA TYR A 386 7.77 2.26 30.47
C TYR A 386 7.46 1.11 31.42
N LEU A 387 8.48 0.34 31.83
CA LEU A 387 8.32 -0.73 32.83
C LEU A 387 7.76 -0.19 34.16
N ALA A 388 8.34 0.90 34.70
CA ALA A 388 7.89 1.48 35.95
C ALA A 388 6.45 2.00 35.87
N MET A 389 6.09 2.64 34.75
CA MET A 389 4.72 3.10 34.51
C MET A 389 3.73 1.93 34.42
N PHE A 390 4.10 0.85 33.72
CA PHE A 390 3.26 -0.34 33.62
C PHE A 390 3.02 -0.98 34.99
N ILE A 391 4.08 -1.13 35.79
CA ILE A 391 3.99 -1.66 37.16
C ILE A 391 3.04 -0.83 38.03
N ASP A 392 3.13 0.50 37.98
CA ASP A 392 2.26 1.38 38.78
C ASP A 392 0.78 1.20 38.40
N GLU A 393 0.47 1.19 37.11
CA GLU A 393 -0.90 1.01 36.61
C GLU A 393 -1.47 -0.36 37.01
N ILE A 394 -0.74 -1.46 36.76
CA ILE A 394 -1.26 -2.80 37.09
C ILE A 394 -1.32 -3.04 38.61
N SER A 395 -0.40 -2.45 39.38
CA SER A 395 -0.41 -2.55 40.85
C SER A 395 -1.65 -1.88 41.42
N ARG A 396 -2.00 -0.70 40.91
CA ARG A 396 -3.26 0.00 41.24
C ARG A 396 -4.47 -0.81 40.81
N ALA A 397 -4.49 -1.32 39.58
CA ALA A 397 -5.64 -2.01 39.02
C ALA A 397 -5.94 -3.36 39.72
N LEU A 398 -4.90 -4.10 40.11
CA LEU A 398 -5.04 -5.37 40.82
C LEU A 398 -5.06 -5.23 42.35
N ASN A 399 -4.79 -4.01 42.86
CA ASN A 399 -4.61 -3.70 44.28
C ASN A 399 -3.60 -4.67 44.93
N MET A 400 -2.41 -4.76 44.34
CA MET A 400 -1.29 -5.58 44.81
C MET A 400 0.04 -4.94 44.42
N LYS A 401 1.14 -5.41 45.00
CA LYS A 401 2.49 -4.97 44.62
C LYS A 401 3.18 -6.05 43.81
N PHE A 402 3.75 -5.68 42.67
CA PHE A 402 4.62 -6.55 41.88
C PHE A 402 6.08 -6.42 42.32
N ASN A 403 6.81 -7.53 42.37
CA ASN A 403 8.24 -7.54 42.73
C ASN A 403 9.10 -7.41 41.46
N LEU A 404 10.03 -6.45 41.47
CA LEU A 404 10.99 -6.14 40.41
C LEU A 404 12.32 -6.91 40.52
N GLU A 405 12.53 -7.70 41.58
CA GLU A 405 13.75 -8.51 41.73
C GLU A 405 13.84 -9.68 40.73
N GLN A 406 12.82 -9.85 39.89
CA GLN A 406 12.74 -10.90 38.87
C GLN A 406 13.06 -10.34 37.47
N SER A 407 13.39 -11.22 36.52
CA SER A 407 13.51 -10.85 35.09
C SER A 407 12.19 -10.25 34.57
N VAL A 408 12.26 -9.34 33.59
CA VAL A 408 11.09 -8.70 32.99
C VAL A 408 10.10 -9.72 32.41
N ASP A 409 10.58 -10.78 31.77
CA ASP A 409 9.76 -11.91 31.31
C ASP A 409 8.98 -12.59 32.45
N GLY A 410 9.64 -12.78 33.59
CA GLY A 410 9.03 -13.36 34.79
C GLY A 410 7.98 -12.44 35.40
N PHE A 411 8.24 -11.14 35.41
CA PHE A 411 7.27 -10.13 35.81
C PHE A 411 6.01 -10.15 34.93
N LEU A 412 6.15 -10.26 33.61
CA LEU A 412 4.99 -10.39 32.71
C LEU A 412 4.21 -11.68 32.98
N CYS A 413 4.88 -12.79 33.24
CA CYS A 413 4.21 -14.03 33.64
C CYS A 413 3.43 -13.87 34.95
N ASP A 414 4.04 -13.23 35.96
CA ASP A 414 3.38 -12.92 37.23
C ASP A 414 2.15 -12.04 37.02
N TYR A 415 2.22 -11.04 36.14
CA TYR A 415 1.09 -10.18 35.82
C TYR A 415 -0.13 -10.98 35.32
N ILE A 416 0.06 -11.89 34.37
CA ILE A 416 -1.02 -12.70 33.81
C ILE A 416 -1.56 -13.67 34.87
N ILE A 417 -0.67 -14.34 35.61
CA ILE A 417 -1.05 -15.28 36.67
C ILE A 417 -1.88 -14.57 37.75
N GLN A 418 -1.43 -13.41 38.22
CA GLN A 418 -2.13 -12.67 39.27
C GLN A 418 -3.46 -12.10 38.81
N SER A 419 -3.57 -11.70 37.54
CA SER A 419 -4.83 -11.29 36.92
C SER A 419 -5.85 -12.44 36.94
N ILE A 420 -5.41 -13.65 36.62
CA ILE A 420 -6.22 -14.88 36.69
C ILE A 420 -6.64 -15.18 38.14
N GLU A 421 -5.69 -15.19 39.07
CA GLU A 421 -5.94 -15.47 40.50
C GLU A 421 -6.94 -14.48 41.11
N LYS A 422 -6.82 -13.20 40.75
CA LYS A 422 -7.73 -12.16 41.22
C LYS A 422 -9.17 -12.43 40.77
N LYS A 423 -9.36 -12.85 39.52
CA LYS A 423 -10.68 -13.16 38.97
C LYS A 423 -11.32 -14.37 39.64
N PHE A 424 -10.53 -15.36 40.08
CA PHE A 424 -11.03 -16.48 40.88
C PHE A 424 -11.33 -16.13 42.33
N SER A 425 -10.60 -15.17 42.89
CA SER A 425 -10.74 -14.75 44.29
C SER A 425 -11.89 -13.76 44.51
N ASN A 426 -12.33 -13.04 43.47
CA ASN A 426 -13.38 -12.04 43.59
C ASN A 426 -14.40 -12.11 42.43
N PRO A 427 -15.48 -12.91 42.55
CA PRO A 427 -16.47 -13.09 41.49
C PRO A 427 -17.33 -11.85 41.18
N LEU A 428 -17.17 -10.75 41.93
CA LEU A 428 -17.85 -9.47 41.70
C LEU A 428 -17.24 -8.62 40.57
N TYR A 429 -16.10 -9.03 39.99
CA TYR A 429 -15.49 -8.42 38.80
C TYR A 429 -15.85 -9.18 37.51
N ARG A 430 -17.14 -9.43 37.30
CA ARG A 430 -17.68 -9.73 35.96
C ARG A 430 -18.05 -8.38 35.33
N TRP A 431 -17.19 -7.85 34.47
CA TRP A 431 -17.52 -6.74 33.58
C TRP A 431 -18.18 -7.28 32.32
#